data_AF-A0AAU7UH41-F1
#
_entry.id   AF-A0AAU7UH41-F1
#
_cell.length_a   1.000
_cell.length_b   1.000
_cell.length_c   1.000
_cell.angle_alpha   90.00
_cell.angle_beta   90.00
_cell.angle_gamma   90.00
#
_symmetry.space_group_name_H-M   'P 1'
#
loop_
_entity.id
_entity.type
_entity.pdbx_description
1 polymer ?
#
loop_
_entity_poly.entity_id
_entity_poly.type
_entity_poly.pdbx_seq_one_letter_code
_entity_poly.pdbx_strand_id
1 'polypeptide(L)'
;MPEQAAAEALHPTVARAIIATYTPHKRSSVVDPMAGTGTVAQAAMDLGHQVRASDLHPRLPLIEAGDATKPSHLQPGSADLVVLHPPTYETWRASARTEDGLDAYLEFLRTVLEQQRALARPGGHVVLVVRPVQQQGRTTGDARGPLLLGARSGEVRAVHVAFARDGGEAWHILAFQIPIPEAASTELPGPPARTPTPEDRGEGMAHRPPREERGMTF
;
A
#
# COMPACT_ATOMS: atom_id res chain seq x y z
N MET A 1 4.90 33.71 7.40
CA MET A 1 4.14 32.58 6.84
C MET A 1 4.86 31.79 5.72
N PRO A 2 5.78 32.35 4.90
CA PRO A 2 6.54 31.53 3.91
C PRO A 2 7.58 30.59 4.55
N GLU A 3 8.17 31.00 5.67
CA GLU A 3 9.28 30.32 6.34
C GLU A 3 8.89 28.99 7.01
N GLN A 4 7.68 28.92 7.60
CA GLN A 4 7.15 27.67 8.18
C GLN A 4 6.86 26.61 7.11
N ALA A 5 6.31 27.01 5.96
CA ALA A 5 6.04 26.08 4.86
C ALA A 5 7.34 25.47 4.26
N ALA A 6 8.46 26.19 4.34
CA ALA A 6 9.76 25.68 3.91
C ALA A 6 10.36 24.71 4.94
N ALA A 7 10.17 24.95 6.24
CA ALA A 7 10.66 24.09 7.32
C ALA A 7 9.96 22.72 7.39
N GLU A 8 8.74 22.64 6.86
CA GLU A 8 7.96 21.40 6.78
C GLU A 8 8.14 20.64 5.47
N ALA A 9 8.70 21.26 4.44
CA ALA A 9 8.80 20.62 3.14
C ALA A 9 9.73 19.40 3.21
N LEU A 10 9.23 18.25 2.78
CA LEU A 10 10.07 17.07 2.61
C LEU A 10 11.22 17.40 1.66
N HIS A 11 12.44 17.07 2.05
CA HIS A 11 13.61 17.36 1.22
C HIS A 11 13.54 16.58 -0.12
N PRO A 12 13.82 17.20 -1.29
CA PRO A 12 13.69 16.54 -2.59
C PRO A 12 14.46 15.23 -2.73
N THR A 13 15.65 15.12 -2.12
CA THR A 13 16.44 13.88 -2.12
C THR A 13 15.71 12.75 -1.39
N VAL A 14 15.01 13.05 -0.29
CA VAL A 14 14.24 12.04 0.46
C VAL A 14 13.04 11.60 -0.36
N ALA A 15 12.31 12.55 -0.97
CA ALA A 15 11.20 12.23 -1.87
C ALA A 15 11.66 11.32 -3.03
N ARG A 16 12.74 11.68 -3.72
CA ARG A 16 13.31 10.85 -4.81
C ARG A 16 13.72 9.45 -4.33
N ALA A 17 14.33 9.35 -3.14
CA ALA A 17 14.71 8.06 -2.58
C ALA A 17 13.48 7.19 -2.29
N ILE A 18 12.42 7.75 -1.68
CA ILE A 18 11.16 7.04 -1.44
C ILE A 18 10.56 6.52 -2.75
N ILE A 19 10.45 7.37 -3.77
CA ILE A 19 9.91 6.95 -5.07
C ILE A 19 10.76 5.82 -5.65
N ALA A 20 12.08 6.02 -5.77
CA ALA A 20 12.98 5.04 -6.37
C ALA A 20 13.02 3.69 -5.62
N THR A 21 12.83 3.69 -4.30
CA THR A 21 12.80 2.47 -3.48
C THR A 21 11.48 1.71 -3.60
N TYR A 22 10.35 2.39 -3.67
CA TYR A 22 9.03 1.77 -3.51
C TYR A 22 8.18 1.65 -4.77
N THR A 23 8.63 2.19 -5.90
CA THR A 23 8.00 1.93 -7.20
C THR A 23 8.66 0.74 -7.90
N PRO A 24 7.90 -0.31 -8.26
CA PRO A 24 8.45 -1.55 -8.83
C PRO A 24 8.84 -1.45 -10.31
N HIS A 25 8.35 -0.45 -11.04
CA HIS A 25 8.47 -0.39 -12.50
C HIS A 25 8.82 1.01 -12.99
N LYS A 26 9.45 1.08 -14.17
CA LYS A 26 9.53 2.34 -14.92
C LYS A 26 8.10 2.78 -15.25
N ARG A 27 7.75 4.03 -14.95
CA ARG A 27 6.40 4.61 -15.16
C ARG A 27 5.29 4.07 -14.22
N SER A 28 5.62 3.70 -12.99
CA SER A 28 4.61 3.45 -11.94
C SER A 28 3.65 4.63 -11.70
N SER A 29 2.48 4.32 -11.13
CA SER A 29 1.46 5.26 -10.66
C SER A 29 1.71 5.65 -9.20
N VAL A 30 1.90 6.95 -8.95
CA VAL A 30 2.17 7.53 -7.63
C VAL A 30 1.01 8.43 -7.21
N VAL A 31 0.56 8.30 -5.96
CA VAL A 31 -0.46 9.19 -5.36
C VAL A 31 0.14 9.92 -4.17
N ASP A 32 -0.06 11.23 -4.12
CA ASP A 32 0.34 12.12 -3.03
C ASP A 32 -0.87 12.98 -2.59
N PRO A 33 -1.67 12.54 -1.60
CA PRO A 33 -2.90 13.22 -1.22
C PRO A 33 -2.67 14.38 -0.23
N MET A 34 -1.41 14.73 0.05
CA MET A 34 -1.01 15.77 1.00
C MET A 34 0.15 16.59 0.42
N ALA A 35 -0.04 17.03 -0.83
CA ALA A 35 1.07 17.41 -1.69
C ALA A 35 1.79 18.70 -1.26
N GLY A 36 1.12 19.60 -0.53
CA GLY A 36 1.71 20.83 -0.03
C GLY A 36 2.38 21.68 -1.12
N THR A 37 3.71 21.71 -1.13
CA THR A 37 4.53 22.42 -2.13
C THR A 37 4.81 21.60 -3.40
N GLY A 38 4.38 20.35 -3.45
CA GLY A 38 4.51 19.45 -4.60
C GLY A 38 5.83 18.69 -4.68
N THR A 39 6.64 18.63 -3.61
CA THR A 39 7.97 17.99 -3.66
C THR A 39 7.92 16.53 -4.10
N VAL A 40 6.98 15.73 -3.56
CA VAL A 40 6.83 14.32 -3.93
C VAL A 40 6.33 14.20 -5.37
N ALA A 41 5.34 15.02 -5.75
CA ALA A 41 4.81 15.02 -7.09
C ALA A 41 5.87 15.35 -8.15
N GLN A 42 6.69 16.38 -7.90
CA GLN A 42 7.80 16.74 -8.78
C GLN A 42 8.84 15.63 -8.86
N ALA A 43 9.22 15.04 -7.72
CA ALA A 43 10.18 13.92 -7.68
C ALA A 43 9.69 12.71 -8.49
N ALA A 44 8.40 12.38 -8.41
CA ALA A 44 7.80 11.30 -9.19
C ALA A 44 7.84 11.59 -10.70
N MET A 45 7.46 12.80 -11.11
CA MET A 45 7.51 13.22 -12.52
C MET A 45 8.95 13.20 -13.07
N ASP A 46 9.92 13.71 -12.31
CA ASP A 46 11.33 13.74 -12.72
C ASP A 46 11.91 12.33 -12.94
N LEU A 47 11.38 11.34 -12.23
CA LEU A 47 11.74 9.92 -12.37
C LEU A 47 10.92 9.19 -13.46
N GLY A 48 10.02 9.90 -14.14
CA GLY A 48 9.22 9.38 -15.25
C GLY A 48 7.97 8.61 -14.83
N HIS A 49 7.48 8.82 -13.60
CA HIS A 49 6.25 8.21 -13.09
C HIS A 49 5.02 9.06 -13.43
N GLN A 50 3.85 8.41 -13.39
CA GLN A 50 2.57 9.13 -13.40
C GLN A 50 2.23 9.54 -11.99
N VAL A 51 1.72 10.75 -11.80
CA VAL A 51 1.35 11.26 -10.47
C VAL A 51 -0.06 11.80 -10.42
N ARG A 52 -0.76 11.51 -9.32
CA ARG A 52 -1.95 12.22 -8.87
C ARG A 52 -1.65 12.87 -7.53
N ALA A 53 -1.76 14.19 -7.47
CA ALA A 53 -1.43 14.97 -6.28
C ALA A 53 -2.65 15.77 -5.84
N SER A 54 -2.95 15.78 -4.55
CA SER A 54 -3.98 16.64 -3.98
C SER A 54 -3.54 17.27 -2.67
N ASP A 55 -4.17 18.38 -2.32
CA ASP A 55 -3.96 19.08 -1.05
C ASP A 55 -5.25 19.81 -0.64
N LEU A 56 -5.43 20.11 0.65
CA LEU A 56 -6.59 20.85 1.13
C LEU A 56 -6.59 22.29 0.59
N HIS A 57 -5.40 22.86 0.36
CA HIS A 57 -5.19 24.21 -0.13
C HIS A 57 -4.17 24.19 -1.28
N PRO A 58 -4.55 23.69 -2.47
CA PRO A 58 -3.63 23.53 -3.58
C PRO A 58 -3.05 24.88 -4.02
N ARG A 59 -1.72 24.93 -4.19
CA ARG A 59 -0.99 26.14 -4.61
C ARG A 59 -0.35 26.03 -5.99
N LEU A 60 -0.36 24.83 -6.57
CA LEU A 60 0.22 24.56 -7.89
C LEU A 60 -0.86 24.00 -8.82
N PRO A 61 -0.85 24.34 -10.13
CA PRO A 61 -1.84 23.84 -11.09
C PRO A 61 -1.91 22.30 -11.21
N LEU A 62 -0.82 21.61 -10.88
CA LEU A 62 -0.74 20.14 -10.93
C LEU A 62 -1.35 19.45 -9.69
N ILE A 63 -1.69 20.22 -8.65
CA ILE A 63 -2.23 19.70 -7.39
C ILE A 63 -3.73 20.00 -7.36
N GLU A 64 -4.52 18.95 -7.19
CA GLU A 64 -5.97 19.04 -7.11
C GLU A 64 -6.42 19.39 -5.67
N ALA A 65 -7.62 19.96 -5.53
CA ALA A 65 -8.21 20.14 -4.20
C ALA A 65 -8.69 18.79 -3.66
N GLY A 66 -8.28 18.42 -2.44
CA GLY A 66 -8.67 17.17 -1.82
C GLY A 66 -8.41 17.13 -0.33
N ASP A 67 -9.18 16.31 0.39
CA ASP A 67 -9.04 16.10 1.83
C ASP A 67 -8.64 14.64 2.08
N ALA A 68 -7.39 14.42 2.51
CA ALA A 68 -6.84 13.09 2.73
C ALA A 68 -7.53 12.32 3.88
N THR A 69 -8.33 13.01 4.72
CA THR A 69 -9.14 12.38 5.77
C THR A 69 -10.46 11.81 5.24
N LYS A 70 -10.76 12.03 3.96
CA LYS A 70 -11.95 11.52 3.28
C LYS A 70 -11.58 10.45 2.25
N PRO A 71 -12.52 9.55 1.91
CA PRO A 71 -12.32 8.63 0.80
C PRO A 71 -11.94 9.39 -0.47
N SER A 72 -10.86 8.94 -1.11
CA SER A 72 -10.47 9.48 -2.41
C SER A 72 -11.48 9.08 -3.48
N HIS A 73 -11.67 9.96 -4.47
CA HIS A 73 -12.47 9.65 -5.67
C HIS A 73 -11.71 8.76 -6.67
N LEU A 74 -10.41 8.55 -6.43
CA LEU A 74 -9.59 7.65 -7.23
C LEU A 74 -10.03 6.20 -7.02
N GLN A 75 -9.86 5.39 -8.08
CA GLN A 75 -10.19 3.97 -8.02
C GLN A 75 -9.31 3.25 -6.98
N PRO A 76 -9.89 2.44 -6.06
CA PRO A 76 -9.11 1.58 -5.18
C PRO A 76 -8.18 0.65 -5.96
N GLY A 77 -6.97 0.44 -5.44
CA GLY A 77 -5.95 -0.40 -6.06
C GLY A 77 -5.35 0.14 -7.37
N SER A 78 -5.44 1.46 -7.61
CA SER A 78 -4.91 2.10 -8.83
C SER A 78 -3.48 2.64 -8.71
N ALA A 79 -2.92 2.68 -7.51
CA ALA A 79 -1.58 3.21 -7.24
C ALA A 79 -0.56 2.09 -7.01
N ASP A 80 0.64 2.24 -7.57
CA ASP A 80 1.81 1.43 -7.17
C ASP A 80 2.37 1.91 -5.83
N LEU A 81 2.31 3.22 -5.60
CA LEU A 81 2.83 3.88 -4.40
C LEU A 81 1.91 5.02 -3.99
N VAL A 82 1.53 5.04 -2.71
CA VAL A 82 0.88 6.18 -2.05
C VAL A 82 1.87 6.77 -1.06
N VAL A 83 2.18 8.07 -1.17
CA VAL A 83 3.06 8.77 -0.23
C VAL A 83 2.23 9.73 0.59
N LEU A 84 2.23 9.54 1.91
CA LEU A 84 1.52 10.36 2.87
C LEU A 84 2.56 11.20 3.61
N HIS A 85 2.50 12.51 3.42
CA HIS A 85 3.37 13.46 4.11
C HIS A 85 2.51 14.49 4.87
N PRO A 86 1.92 14.08 6.00
CA PRO A 86 1.09 14.97 6.82
C PRO A 86 1.90 16.12 7.44
N PRO A 87 1.21 17.21 7.83
CA PRO A 87 1.84 18.27 8.60
C PRO A 87 2.44 17.73 9.90
N THR A 88 3.47 18.38 10.43
CA THR A 88 4.02 18.01 11.75
C THR A 88 2.99 18.26 12.85
N TYR A 89 3.21 17.69 14.05
CA TYR A 89 2.30 17.90 15.18
C TYR A 89 2.07 19.38 15.50
N GLU A 90 3.15 20.17 15.48
CA GLU A 90 3.10 21.60 15.79
C GLU A 90 2.25 22.36 14.77
N THR A 91 2.39 22.02 13.49
CA THR A 91 1.63 22.66 12.41
C THR A 91 0.19 22.19 12.36
N TRP A 92 -0.02 20.89 12.55
CA TRP A 92 -1.36 20.32 12.69
C TRP A 92 -2.10 20.99 13.84
N ARG A 93 -1.48 21.11 15.03
CA ARG A 93 -2.08 21.75 16.20
C ARG A 93 -2.40 23.23 15.94
N ALA A 94 -1.47 23.96 15.32
CA ALA A 94 -1.67 25.37 14.99
C ALA A 94 -2.81 25.58 13.99
N SER A 95 -2.96 24.70 13.01
CA SER A 95 -3.99 24.79 11.95
C SER A 95 -5.35 24.27 12.39
N ALA A 96 -5.40 23.18 13.17
CA ALA A 96 -6.63 22.62 13.71
C ALA A 96 -7.30 23.52 14.76
N ARG A 97 -6.58 24.53 15.29
CA ARG A 97 -7.05 25.43 16.37
C ARG A 97 -7.64 24.67 17.55
N THR A 98 -7.11 23.48 17.81
CA THR A 98 -7.58 22.60 18.88
C THR A 98 -6.59 22.61 20.04
N GLU A 99 -7.11 22.50 21.26
CA GLU A 99 -6.31 22.19 22.45
C GLU A 99 -6.00 20.68 22.53
N ASP A 100 -6.58 19.87 21.63
CA ASP A 100 -6.37 18.45 21.62
C ASP A 100 -4.88 18.11 21.49
N GLY A 101 -4.44 17.22 22.39
CA GLY A 101 -3.04 16.84 22.51
C GLY A 101 -2.60 15.85 21.43
N LEU A 102 -1.49 15.18 21.73
CA LEU A 102 -0.85 14.19 20.85
C LEU A 102 -1.81 13.09 20.36
N ASP A 103 -2.76 12.66 21.19
CA ASP A 103 -3.69 11.57 20.83
C ASP A 103 -4.58 11.92 19.64
N ALA A 104 -5.07 13.15 19.54
CA ALA A 104 -5.87 13.58 18.40
C ALA A 104 -5.05 13.69 17.12
N TYR A 105 -3.78 14.07 17.22
CA TYR A 105 -2.87 14.04 16.08
C TYR A 105 -2.59 12.61 15.62
N LEU A 106 -2.37 11.67 16.54
CA LEU A 106 -2.20 10.25 16.20
C LEU A 106 -3.47 9.69 15.55
N GLU A 107 -4.65 10.07 16.03
CA GLU A 107 -5.93 9.68 15.45
C GLU A 107 -6.14 10.27 14.05
N PHE A 108 -5.71 11.52 13.83
CA PHE A 108 -5.64 12.12 12.51
C PHE A 108 -4.73 11.31 11.55
N LEU A 109 -3.51 10.94 11.99
CA LEU A 109 -2.60 10.13 11.19
C LEU A 109 -3.20 8.76 10.86
N ARG A 110 -3.88 8.13 11.83
CA ARG A 110 -4.58 6.86 11.63
C ARG A 110 -5.67 6.98 10.57
N THR A 111 -6.48 8.04 10.67
CA THR A 111 -7.57 8.31 9.73
C THR A 111 -7.03 8.49 8.31
N VAL A 112 -6.00 9.32 8.12
CA VAL A 112 -5.38 9.52 6.80
C VAL A 112 -4.85 8.18 6.25
N LEU A 113 -4.13 7.41 7.06
CA LEU A 113 -3.58 6.14 6.63
C LEU A 113 -4.69 5.16 6.20
N GLU A 114 -5.75 5.02 6.99
CA GLU A 114 -6.87 4.12 6.69
C GLU A 114 -7.62 4.50 5.41
N GLN A 115 -7.91 5.79 5.23
CA GLN A 115 -8.65 6.28 4.07
C GLN A 115 -7.85 6.14 2.77
N GLN A 116 -6.54 6.35 2.82
CA GLN A 116 -5.70 6.36 1.63
C GLN A 116 -5.11 4.98 1.29
N ARG A 117 -5.08 4.04 2.25
CA ARG A 117 -4.49 2.70 2.04
C ARG A 117 -5.12 1.94 0.89
N ALA A 118 -6.43 2.07 0.70
CA ALA A 118 -7.16 1.36 -0.35
C ALA A 118 -6.75 1.76 -1.77
N LEU A 119 -6.05 2.88 -1.95
CA LEU A 119 -5.56 3.31 -3.26
C LEU A 119 -4.39 2.48 -3.76
N ALA A 120 -3.57 1.94 -2.85
CA ALA A 120 -2.45 1.08 -3.24
C ALA A 120 -2.95 -0.29 -3.70
N ARG A 121 -2.44 -0.75 -4.85
CA ARG A 121 -2.77 -2.07 -5.41
C ARG A 121 -2.19 -3.21 -4.55
N PRO A 122 -2.72 -4.44 -4.67
CA PRO A 122 -2.04 -5.63 -4.17
C PRO A 122 -0.55 -5.68 -4.55
N GLY A 123 0.32 -5.84 -3.57
CA GLY A 123 1.78 -5.81 -3.72
C GLY A 123 2.40 -4.41 -3.83
N GLY A 124 1.59 -3.36 -3.96
CA GLY A 124 1.99 -1.95 -3.93
C GLY A 124 2.28 -1.45 -2.51
N HIS A 125 2.70 -0.20 -2.40
CA HIS A 125 3.18 0.38 -1.14
C HIS A 125 2.38 1.62 -0.71
N VAL A 126 2.30 1.79 0.61
CA VAL A 126 1.92 3.05 1.25
C VAL A 126 3.10 3.49 2.11
N VAL A 127 3.53 4.74 1.98
CA VAL A 127 4.65 5.30 2.74
C VAL A 127 4.14 6.48 3.56
N LEU A 128 4.27 6.40 4.89
CA LEU A 128 3.99 7.49 5.81
C LEU A 128 5.28 8.18 6.22
N VAL A 129 5.40 9.47 5.93
CA VAL A 129 6.55 10.31 6.25
C VAL A 129 6.16 11.28 7.35
N VAL A 130 6.76 11.16 8.53
CA VAL A 130 6.40 11.94 9.73
C VAL A 130 7.64 12.39 10.48
N ARG A 131 7.55 13.52 11.18
CA ARG A 131 8.57 13.92 12.16
C ARG A 131 8.22 13.40 13.54
N PRO A 132 9.22 12.99 14.34
CA PRO A 132 9.04 12.81 15.77
C PRO A 132 8.53 14.11 16.40
N VAL A 133 7.60 14.00 17.35
CA VAL A 133 7.11 15.15 18.09
C VAL A 133 8.24 15.71 18.96
N GLN A 134 8.45 17.02 18.86
CA GLN A 134 9.45 17.71 19.67
C GLN A 134 8.74 18.43 20.82
N GLN A 135 9.15 18.17 22.06
CA GLN A 135 8.68 18.91 23.23
C GLN A 135 9.84 19.72 23.81
N GLN A 136 9.69 21.05 23.85
CA GLN A 136 10.66 21.98 24.45
C GLN A 136 12.09 21.84 23.91
N GLY A 137 12.26 21.67 22.60
CA GLY A 137 13.59 21.57 21.97
C GLY A 137 14.35 20.27 22.28
N ARG A 138 13.72 19.33 22.98
CA ARG A 138 14.19 17.95 23.09
C ARG A 138 13.31 17.08 22.23
N THR A 139 13.92 16.19 21.47
CA THR A 139 13.22 15.01 20.97
C THR A 139 12.76 14.26 22.20
N THR A 140 11.49 14.44 22.59
CA THR A 140 10.83 13.55 23.53
C THR A 140 10.75 12.24 22.77
N GLY A 141 11.79 11.44 22.95
CA GLY A 141 12.01 10.22 22.21
C GLY A 141 10.77 9.35 22.35
N ASP A 142 9.95 9.38 21.32
CA ASP A 142 9.28 8.17 20.93
C ASP A 142 9.00 8.11 19.44
N ALA A 143 9.93 7.46 18.74
CA ALA A 143 9.64 6.80 17.48
C ALA A 143 8.42 5.85 17.60
N ARG A 144 8.02 5.45 18.83
CA ARG A 144 6.87 4.58 19.05
C ARG A 144 5.56 5.18 18.59
N GLY A 145 5.31 6.50 18.56
CA GLY A 145 4.00 7.00 18.10
C GLY A 145 3.66 6.52 16.66
N PRO A 146 4.50 6.85 15.67
CA PRO A 146 4.36 6.34 14.32
C PRO A 146 4.57 4.83 14.16
N LEU A 147 5.45 4.20 14.96
CA LEU A 147 5.65 2.75 14.94
C LEU A 147 4.49 1.96 15.56
N LEU A 148 3.79 2.53 16.55
CA LEU A 148 2.56 2.00 17.17
C LEU A 148 1.38 2.17 16.22
N LEU A 149 1.33 3.29 15.49
CA LEU A 149 0.42 3.45 14.35
C LEU A 149 0.69 2.35 13.33
N GLY A 150 1.96 2.15 12.99
CA GLY A 150 2.42 1.07 12.14
C GLY A 150 1.94 -0.30 12.60
N ALA A 151 2.19 -0.65 13.87
CA ALA A 151 1.83 -1.93 14.47
C ALA A 151 0.31 -2.18 14.54
N ARG A 152 -0.53 -1.13 14.51
CA ARG A 152 -2.00 -1.25 14.56
C ARG A 152 -2.65 -1.19 13.19
N SER A 153 -2.01 -0.56 12.22
CA SER A 153 -2.58 -0.32 10.89
C SER A 153 -2.17 -1.39 9.86
N GLY A 154 -1.24 -2.29 10.16
CA GLY A 154 -0.85 -3.40 9.29
C GLY A 154 0.58 -3.85 9.55
N GLU A 155 1.12 -4.75 8.72
CA GLU A 155 2.51 -5.15 8.83
C GLU A 155 3.41 -4.08 8.21
N VAL A 156 4.11 -3.31 9.06
CA VAL A 156 5.16 -2.38 8.62
C VAL A 156 6.28 -3.22 8.00
N ARG A 157 6.55 -3.00 6.72
CA ARG A 157 7.57 -3.76 5.99
C ARG A 157 8.97 -3.20 6.21
N ALA A 158 9.09 -1.90 6.35
CA ALA A 158 10.36 -1.22 6.58
C ALA A 158 10.17 0.10 7.32
N VAL A 159 11.20 0.49 8.06
CA VAL A 159 11.31 1.78 8.75
C VAL A 159 12.63 2.39 8.35
N HIS A 160 12.60 3.61 7.82
CA HIS A 160 13.79 4.40 7.53
C HIS A 160 13.79 5.68 8.33
N VAL A 161 14.99 6.23 8.50
CA VAL A 161 15.18 7.57 9.06
C VAL A 161 16.06 8.37 8.12
N ALA A 162 15.59 9.55 7.71
CA ALA A 162 16.37 10.48 6.91
C ALA A 162 16.83 11.64 7.80
N PHE A 163 18.14 11.89 7.83
CA PHE A 163 18.75 12.96 8.62
C PHE A 163 19.28 14.09 7.74
N ALA A 164 19.20 15.32 8.24
CA ALA A 164 20.00 16.42 7.73
C ALA A 164 21.52 16.16 7.93
N ARG A 165 22.37 16.76 7.10
CA ARG A 165 23.84 16.53 7.13
C ARG A 165 24.50 16.95 8.44
N ASP A 166 23.93 17.93 9.12
CA ASP A 166 24.34 18.41 10.43
C ASP A 166 23.79 17.56 11.58
N GLY A 167 23.02 16.52 11.27
CA GLY A 167 22.33 15.66 12.24
C GLY A 167 21.08 16.29 12.87
N GLY A 168 20.67 17.48 12.43
CA GLY A 168 19.72 18.35 13.14
C GLY A 168 18.22 18.07 12.92
N GLU A 169 17.82 17.40 11.84
CA GLU A 169 16.40 17.05 11.61
C GLU A 169 16.29 15.61 11.14
N ALA A 170 15.27 14.89 11.63
CA ALA A 170 15.02 13.49 11.30
C ALA A 170 13.59 13.27 10.81
N TRP A 171 13.43 12.69 9.63
CA TRP A 171 12.15 12.19 9.10
C TRP A 171 12.06 10.68 9.32
N HIS A 172 10.97 10.22 9.92
CA HIS A 172 10.64 8.81 10.00
C HIS A 172 9.78 8.43 8.80
N ILE A 173 10.18 7.36 8.12
CA ILE A 173 9.54 6.88 6.90
C ILE A 173 9.10 5.45 7.17
N LEU A 174 7.79 5.24 7.31
CA LEU A 174 7.19 3.93 7.53
C LEU A 174 6.61 3.43 6.23
N ALA A 175 7.08 2.29 5.76
CA ALA A 175 6.59 1.67 4.54
C ALA A 175 5.74 0.44 4.85
N PHE A 176 4.55 0.42 4.28
CA PHE A 176 3.58 -0.67 4.34
C PHE A 176 3.47 -1.28 2.94
N GLN A 177 3.42 -2.60 2.87
CA GLN A 177 3.08 -3.29 1.63
C GLN A 177 1.62 -3.77 1.71
N ILE A 178 0.85 -3.55 0.65
CA ILE A 178 -0.49 -4.12 0.55
C ILE A 178 -0.32 -5.62 0.27
N PRO A 179 -0.89 -6.50 1.10
CA PRO A 179 -0.83 -7.94 0.85
C PRO A 179 -1.35 -8.26 -0.55
N ILE A 180 -0.63 -9.12 -1.25
CA ILE A 180 -1.20 -9.79 -2.41
C ILE A 180 -2.20 -10.77 -1.81
N PRO A 181 -3.51 -10.69 -2.12
CA PRO A 181 -4.42 -11.74 -1.72
C PRO A 181 -3.80 -13.04 -2.17
N GLU A 182 -3.54 -13.97 -1.25
CA GLU A 182 -3.32 -15.36 -1.64
C GLU A 182 -4.46 -15.65 -2.59
N ALA A 183 -4.13 -15.96 -3.85
CA ALA A 183 -5.15 -16.35 -4.81
C ALA A 183 -6.02 -17.32 -4.04
N ALA A 184 -7.31 -17.00 -3.88
CA ALA A 184 -8.25 -17.98 -3.38
C ALA A 184 -7.93 -19.20 -4.22
N SER A 185 -7.37 -20.23 -3.59
CA SER A 185 -7.10 -21.52 -4.20
C SER A 185 -8.46 -22.02 -4.60
N THR A 186 -8.94 -21.49 -5.71
CA THR A 186 -9.87 -22.13 -6.60
C THR A 186 -9.02 -23.27 -7.08
N GLU A 187 -9.04 -24.36 -6.31
CA GLU A 187 -9.28 -25.64 -6.92
C GLU A 187 -10.27 -25.37 -8.04
N LEU A 188 -9.74 -25.28 -9.27
CA LEU A 188 -10.56 -25.48 -10.43
C LEU A 188 -11.37 -26.74 -10.11
N PRO A 189 -12.71 -26.71 -10.17
CA PRO A 189 -13.47 -27.93 -9.98
C PRO A 189 -12.81 -28.96 -10.89
N GLY A 190 -12.34 -30.05 -10.27
CA GLY A 190 -11.65 -31.11 -10.98
C GLY A 190 -12.47 -31.45 -12.23
N PRO A 191 -11.82 -31.80 -13.35
CA PRO A 191 -12.52 -32.09 -14.59
C PRO A 191 -13.70 -33.02 -14.27
N PRO A 192 -14.91 -32.73 -14.79
CA PRO A 192 -16.09 -33.53 -14.48
C PRO A 192 -15.74 -35.00 -14.66
N ALA A 193 -16.04 -35.82 -13.66
CA ALA A 193 -15.76 -37.25 -13.69
C ALA A 193 -16.19 -37.79 -15.06
N ARG A 194 -15.24 -38.33 -15.83
CA ARG A 194 -15.54 -38.95 -17.12
C ARG A 194 -16.65 -39.97 -16.87
N THR A 195 -17.76 -39.83 -17.58
CA THR A 195 -18.78 -40.88 -17.60
C THR A 195 -18.09 -42.13 -18.12
N PRO A 196 -18.06 -43.24 -17.35
CA PRO A 196 -17.36 -44.44 -17.78
C PRO A 196 -17.98 -44.92 -19.09
N THR A 197 -17.12 -45.08 -20.10
CA THR A 197 -17.52 -45.60 -21.40
C THR A 197 -17.88 -47.08 -21.27
N PRO A 198 -18.74 -47.64 -22.15
CA PRO A 198 -19.05 -49.06 -22.15
C PRO A 198 -17.81 -49.97 -22.23
N GLU A 199 -16.70 -49.47 -22.78
CA GLU A 199 -15.41 -50.17 -22.86
C GLU A 199 -14.72 -50.36 -21.49
N ASP A 200 -15.01 -49.51 -20.50
CA ASP A 200 -14.44 -49.64 -19.14
C ASP A 200 -15.13 -50.72 -18.31
N ARG A 201 -16.31 -51.18 -18.75
CA ARG A 201 -17.00 -52.33 -18.17
C ARG A 201 -16.49 -53.57 -18.87
N GLY A 202 -15.41 -54.15 -18.35
CA GLY A 202 -14.89 -55.42 -18.83
C GLY A 202 -15.96 -56.52 -18.83
N GLU A 203 -16.72 -56.63 -19.91
CA GLU A 203 -17.52 -57.80 -20.24
C GLU A 203 -16.54 -58.85 -20.77
N GLY A 204 -15.94 -59.57 -19.83
CA GLY A 204 -15.25 -60.81 -20.11
C GLY A 204 -16.22 -61.80 -20.74
N MET A 205 -16.26 -61.85 -22.07
CA MET A 205 -16.84 -62.98 -22.80
C MET A 205 -16.00 -64.22 -22.51
N ALA A 206 -16.44 -64.99 -21.53
CA ALA A 206 -15.97 -66.34 -21.30
C ALA A 206 -16.35 -67.20 -22.52
N HIS A 207 -15.36 -67.50 -23.36
CA HIS A 207 -15.45 -68.53 -24.38
C HIS A 207 -15.72 -69.88 -23.70
N ARG A 208 -16.96 -70.35 -23.80
CA ARG A 208 -17.37 -71.70 -23.41
C ARG A 208 -17.01 -72.66 -24.56
N PRO A 209 -16.17 -73.69 -24.36
CA PRO A 209 -15.89 -74.65 -25.41
C PRO A 209 -17.12 -75.56 -25.69
N PRO A 210 -17.27 -76.08 -26.91
CA PRO A 210 -18.38 -76.93 -27.29
C PRO A 210 -18.31 -78.29 -26.59
N ARG A 211 -19.48 -78.76 -26.13
CA ARG A 211 -19.71 -80.14 -25.66
C ARG A 211 -19.66 -81.07 -26.87
N GLU A 212 -18.73 -82.02 -26.87
CA GLU A 212 -18.80 -83.19 -27.74
C GLU A 212 -19.98 -84.07 -27.32
N GLU A 213 -20.99 -84.15 -28.17
CA GLU A 213 -22.02 -85.18 -28.09
C GLU A 213 -21.43 -86.52 -28.55
N ARG A 214 -21.31 -87.45 -27.61
CA ARG A 214 -21.15 -88.87 -27.92
C ARG A 214 -22.48 -89.42 -28.40
N GLY A 215 -22.49 -89.92 -29.64
CA GLY A 215 -23.53 -90.80 -30.12
C GLY A 215 -23.10 -91.51 -31.39
N MET A 216 -22.70 -92.79 -31.29
CA MET A 216 -23.32 -93.91 -32.02
C MET A 216 -22.51 -95.21 -31.89
N THR A 217 -23.23 -96.28 -31.50
CA THR A 217 -23.13 -97.71 -31.94
C THR A 217 -21.76 -98.42 -31.89
N PHE A 218 -21.63 -99.63 -31.34
CA PHE A 218 -22.50 -100.83 -31.43
C PHE A 218 -22.65 -101.56 -30.09
#